data_AF-A0A1X2EYA5-F1
#
_entry.id   AF-A0A1X2EYA5-F1
#
_cell.length_a   1.000
_cell.length_b   1.000
_cell.length_c   1.000
_cell.angle_alpha   90.00
_cell.angle_beta   90.00
_cell.angle_gamma   90.00
#
_symmetry.space_group_name_H-M   'P 1'
#
loop_
_entity.id
_entity.type
_entity.pdbx_description
1 polymer ?
#
loop_
_entity_poly.entity_id
_entity_poly.type
_entity_poly.pdbx_seq_one_letter_code
_entity_poly.pdbx_strand_id
1 'polypeptide(L)'
;MKPAICEQFGIDFPLFAFSHCRDVVAAVTNAGGFGVLGATAYTPEQLDRELSWIDEQVGGKPYGADIIVPAKFEGKGENLSRGELVDRIPAEYREFVTQLLVDHGIEPEAKQRTGGSMLSGDTGAELLQVAMSHPIKLIANALGVPPDYMIEAGREHGVPVAALVGAREHAVKQVQAGVDLIIAQGTEAGGHCGEVTTMVLIPEVIEAIDGAVPVLAAGGIVTGRQMAAAVALGAAGAWTGSVWLTTEEAETAPHTVQKMLAATSRDTVRSAGRTGKPARQLVSEWTDAWLPNQGGRQPLPLPLQNMLAEPVIRRVDVLAAQGHPGAQALATYFVGQGVGLMNKVKPAREVVREFIEDYLAATERLSNSLPD
;
A
#
# COMPACT_ATOMS: atom_id res chain seq x y z
N MET A 1 21.13 21.16 -9.98
CA MET A 1 19.76 21.36 -10.51
C MET A 1 18.84 20.48 -9.69
N LYS A 2 17.72 21.00 -9.17
CA LYS A 2 16.76 20.20 -8.39
C LYS A 2 16.00 19.29 -9.38
N PRO A 3 15.74 18.00 -9.07
CA PRO A 3 14.98 17.14 -9.98
C PRO A 3 13.60 17.75 -10.28
N ALA A 4 13.11 17.64 -11.52
CA ALA A 4 11.83 18.22 -11.94
C ALA A 4 10.65 17.77 -11.05
N ILE A 5 10.64 16.50 -10.64
CA ILE A 5 9.62 15.97 -9.71
C ILE A 5 9.68 16.66 -8.34
N CYS A 6 10.87 17.02 -7.86
CA CYS A 6 11.05 17.72 -6.60
C CYS A 6 10.56 19.18 -6.69
N GLU A 7 10.75 19.82 -7.84
CA GLU A 7 10.21 21.15 -8.12
C GLU A 7 8.68 21.12 -8.23
N GLN A 8 8.13 20.15 -8.96
CA GLN A 8 6.68 19.96 -9.14
C GLN A 8 5.96 19.78 -7.80
N PHE A 9 6.51 18.94 -6.91
CA PHE A 9 5.86 18.63 -5.63
C PHE A 9 6.36 19.48 -4.46
N GLY A 10 7.34 20.36 -4.65
CA GLY A 10 7.86 21.22 -3.58
C GLY A 10 8.60 20.48 -2.45
N ILE A 11 9.27 19.37 -2.79
CA ILE A 11 9.99 18.48 -1.84
C ILE A 11 11.49 18.51 -2.07
N ASP A 12 12.30 18.06 -1.11
CA ASP A 12 13.77 18.11 -1.21
C ASP A 12 14.37 16.85 -1.81
N PHE A 13 13.74 15.70 -1.59
CA PHE A 13 14.19 14.40 -2.07
C PHE A 13 13.01 13.63 -2.68
N PRO A 14 13.13 12.98 -3.85
CA PRO A 14 12.00 12.39 -4.58
C PRO A 14 11.55 11.04 -4.00
N LEU A 15 11.30 11.03 -2.70
CA LEU A 15 10.91 9.88 -1.88
C LEU A 15 9.47 10.07 -1.41
N PHE A 16 8.56 9.31 -2.00
CA PHE A 16 7.15 9.29 -1.67
C PHE A 16 6.87 8.16 -0.69
N ALA A 17 6.23 8.48 0.43
CA ALA A 17 5.95 7.57 1.53
C ALA A 17 4.45 7.32 1.67
N PHE A 18 3.99 6.18 1.17
CA PHE A 18 2.63 5.72 1.39
C PHE A 18 2.52 5.06 2.77
N SER A 19 1.57 5.54 3.57
CA SER A 19 1.31 5.02 4.91
C SER A 19 -0.17 5.15 5.28
N HIS A 20 -0.67 4.20 6.08
CA HIS A 20 -1.97 4.34 6.74
C HIS A 20 -1.89 5.13 8.05
N CYS A 21 -0.68 5.37 8.55
CA CYS A 21 -0.44 6.13 9.76
C CYS A 21 -0.10 7.59 9.43
N ARG A 22 -0.93 8.51 9.90
CA ARG A 22 -0.74 9.96 9.70
C ARG A 22 0.58 10.48 10.28
N ASP A 23 1.07 9.89 11.38
CA ASP A 23 2.31 10.31 12.04
C ASP A 23 3.53 10.04 11.15
N VAL A 24 3.54 8.91 10.44
CA VAL A 24 4.54 8.61 9.40
C VAL A 24 4.47 9.61 8.26
N VAL A 25 3.25 9.93 7.78
CA VAL A 25 3.05 10.90 6.69
C VAL A 25 3.64 12.25 7.08
N ALA A 26 3.29 12.76 8.26
CA ALA A 26 3.81 14.03 8.75
C ALA A 26 5.33 14.00 8.98
N ALA A 27 5.88 12.91 9.53
CA ALA A 27 7.31 12.77 9.79
C ALA A 27 8.14 12.77 8.49
N VAL A 28 7.72 12.02 7.47
CA VAL A 28 8.42 11.99 6.17
C VAL A 28 8.30 13.33 5.44
N THR A 29 7.10 13.91 5.40
CA THR A 29 6.89 15.26 4.83
C THR A 29 7.80 16.28 5.51
N ASN A 30 7.92 16.22 6.84
CA ASN A 30 8.77 17.14 7.58
C ASN A 30 10.27 16.93 7.36
N ALA A 31 10.68 15.71 7.03
CA ALA A 31 12.07 15.34 6.75
C ALA A 31 12.51 15.62 5.28
N GLY A 32 11.63 16.17 4.45
CA GLY A 32 11.94 16.57 3.07
C GLY A 32 11.51 15.58 1.97
N GLY A 33 10.85 14.49 2.35
CA GLY A 33 10.14 13.61 1.42
C GLY A 33 8.68 14.06 1.18
N PHE A 34 7.88 13.19 0.55
CA PHE A 34 6.45 13.43 0.30
C PHE A 34 5.59 12.35 0.97
N GLY A 35 4.91 12.67 2.06
CA GLY A 35 3.99 11.74 2.70
C GLY A 35 2.67 11.58 1.92
N VAL A 36 2.13 10.38 1.87
CA VAL A 36 0.83 10.04 1.25
C VAL A 36 -0.01 9.20 2.20
N LEU A 37 -1.17 9.72 2.61
CA LEU A 37 -2.10 9.03 3.51
C LEU A 37 -3.00 8.05 2.74
N GLY A 38 -2.99 6.78 3.11
CA GLY A 38 -3.96 5.78 2.62
C GLY A 38 -5.34 5.98 3.24
N ALA A 39 -6.25 6.61 2.50
CA ALA A 39 -7.51 7.15 3.01
C ALA A 39 -8.72 6.20 2.90
N THR A 40 -8.59 5.09 2.17
CA THR A 40 -9.73 4.22 1.77
C THR A 40 -10.50 3.61 2.95
N ALA A 41 -9.83 3.39 4.09
CA ALA A 41 -10.45 2.73 5.24
C ALA A 41 -11.25 3.67 6.16
N TYR A 42 -11.23 4.98 5.89
CA TYR A 42 -11.88 5.99 6.72
C TYR A 42 -13.33 6.26 6.29
N THR A 43 -14.15 6.75 7.23
CA THR A 43 -15.34 7.55 6.90
C THR A 43 -14.92 8.97 6.51
N PRO A 44 -15.76 9.76 5.82
CA PRO A 44 -15.49 11.17 5.53
C PRO A 44 -15.07 11.98 6.77
N GLU A 45 -15.75 11.81 7.91
CA GLU A 45 -15.45 12.51 9.16
C GLU A 45 -14.17 12.02 9.84
N GLN A 46 -13.77 10.76 9.61
CA GLN A 46 -12.47 10.28 10.03
C GLN A 46 -11.38 10.90 9.16
N LEU A 47 -11.53 10.86 7.84
CA LEU A 47 -10.55 11.42 6.91
C LEU A 47 -10.30 12.91 7.16
N ASP A 48 -11.36 13.70 7.32
CA ASP A 48 -11.28 15.14 7.62
C ASP A 48 -10.45 15.41 8.89
N ARG A 49 -10.65 14.62 9.95
CA ARG A 49 -9.87 14.74 11.18
C ARG A 49 -8.41 14.36 11.00
N GLU A 50 -8.13 13.30 10.25
CA GLU A 50 -6.75 12.86 10.00
C GLU A 50 -6.00 13.87 9.11
N LEU A 51 -6.64 14.41 8.07
CA LEU A 51 -6.06 15.43 7.18
C LEU A 51 -5.88 16.78 7.89
N SER A 52 -6.86 17.22 8.69
CA SER A 52 -6.72 18.43 9.53
C SER A 52 -5.51 18.32 10.45
N TRP A 53 -5.31 17.16 11.06
CA TRP A 53 -4.13 16.93 11.89
C TRP A 53 -2.83 16.99 11.08
N ILE A 54 -2.79 16.38 9.88
CA ILE A 54 -1.61 16.43 9.03
C ILE A 54 -1.29 17.88 8.64
N ASP A 55 -2.30 18.67 8.24
CA ASP A 55 -2.14 20.08 7.91
C ASP A 55 -1.45 20.87 9.04
N GLU A 56 -1.90 20.64 10.27
CA GLU A 56 -1.29 21.25 11.47
C GLU A 56 0.16 20.79 11.70
N GLN A 57 0.46 19.51 11.49
CA GLN A 57 1.81 18.96 11.75
C GLN A 57 2.84 19.27 10.67
N VAL A 58 2.42 19.45 9.42
CA VAL A 58 3.36 19.67 8.29
C VAL A 58 3.65 21.14 8.03
N GLY A 59 2.91 22.07 8.66
CA GLY A 59 3.19 23.49 8.60
C GLY A 59 3.21 24.05 7.17
N GLY A 60 2.30 23.57 6.32
CA GLY A 60 2.20 23.95 4.91
C GLY A 60 3.13 23.20 3.94
N LYS A 61 3.94 22.24 4.42
CA LYS A 61 4.69 21.34 3.54
C LYS A 61 3.76 20.38 2.78
N PRO A 62 4.15 19.98 1.56
CA PRO A 62 3.28 19.24 0.64
C PRO A 62 3.14 17.77 1.04
N TYR A 63 1.92 17.23 0.94
CA TYR A 63 1.59 15.83 1.15
C TYR A 63 0.43 15.42 0.23
N GLY A 64 0.08 14.13 0.18
CA GLY A 64 -1.01 13.62 -0.64
C GLY A 64 -1.92 12.63 0.06
N ALA A 65 -2.93 12.17 -0.66
CA ALA A 65 -3.86 11.13 -0.24
C ALA A 65 -3.95 10.00 -1.30
N ASP A 66 -4.33 8.80 -0.87
CA ASP A 66 -4.59 7.64 -1.72
C ASP A 66 -5.99 7.07 -1.41
N ILE A 67 -6.87 7.10 -2.42
CA ILE A 67 -8.24 6.58 -2.36
C ILE A 67 -8.39 5.51 -3.43
N ILE A 68 -8.73 4.29 -3.00
CA ILE A 68 -8.83 3.14 -3.87
C ILE A 68 -10.27 3.01 -4.38
N VAL A 69 -10.43 3.14 -5.70
CA VAL A 69 -11.69 2.90 -6.41
C VAL A 69 -11.49 1.76 -7.41
N PRO A 70 -11.80 0.50 -7.06
CA PRO A 70 -11.45 -0.64 -7.90
C PRO A 70 -12.21 -0.67 -9.23
N ALA A 71 -11.49 -1.03 -10.30
CA ALA A 71 -12.10 -1.23 -11.61
C ALA A 71 -13.04 -2.46 -11.63
N LYS A 72 -12.80 -3.50 -10.83
CA LYS A 72 -13.57 -4.75 -10.80
C LYS A 72 -13.67 -5.32 -9.37
N PHE A 73 -14.86 -5.74 -8.97
CA PHE A 73 -15.15 -6.54 -7.77
C PHE A 73 -16.52 -7.24 -7.93
N GLU A 74 -16.79 -8.29 -7.15
CA GLU A 74 -18.06 -9.00 -7.21
C GLU A 74 -19.24 -8.12 -6.74
N GLY A 75 -20.35 -8.13 -7.48
CA GLY A 75 -21.51 -7.27 -7.22
C GLY A 75 -21.40 -5.86 -7.82
N LYS A 76 -20.31 -5.54 -8.51
CA LYS A 76 -20.17 -4.25 -9.21
C LYS A 76 -21.19 -4.16 -10.35
N GLY A 77 -22.07 -3.16 -10.26
CA GLY A 77 -23.18 -2.95 -11.19
C GLY A 77 -24.50 -3.59 -10.77
N GLU A 78 -24.52 -4.36 -9.68
CA GLU A 78 -25.73 -4.99 -9.13
C GLU A 78 -26.37 -4.19 -7.98
N ASN A 79 -25.78 -3.06 -7.57
CA ASN A 79 -26.23 -2.20 -6.44
C ASN A 79 -26.58 -3.00 -5.17
N LEU A 80 -25.81 -4.05 -4.88
CA LEU A 80 -26.06 -4.91 -3.73
C LEU A 80 -25.78 -4.17 -2.43
N SER A 81 -26.70 -4.32 -1.49
CA SER A 81 -26.49 -3.92 -0.11
C SER A 81 -25.40 -4.77 0.54
N ARG A 82 -24.84 -4.26 1.64
CA ARG A 82 -23.90 -5.03 2.46
C ARG A 82 -24.48 -6.36 2.92
N GLY A 83 -25.76 -6.40 3.29
CA GLY A 83 -26.43 -7.63 3.75
C GLY A 83 -26.43 -8.71 2.66
N GLU A 84 -26.79 -8.34 1.43
CA GLU A 84 -26.81 -9.27 0.31
C GLU A 84 -25.42 -9.80 -0.05
N LEU A 85 -24.36 -8.99 0.07
CA LEU A 85 -22.98 -9.46 -0.08
C LEU A 85 -22.57 -10.42 1.04
N VAL A 86 -23.00 -10.17 2.29
CA VAL A 86 -22.73 -11.06 3.42
C VAL A 86 -23.37 -12.43 3.21
N ASP A 87 -24.58 -12.47 2.67
CA ASP A 87 -25.33 -13.71 2.42
C ASP A 87 -24.71 -14.56 1.30
N ARG A 88 -23.86 -13.98 0.44
CA ARG A 88 -23.08 -14.72 -0.56
C ARG A 88 -21.87 -15.45 0.00
N ILE A 89 -21.47 -15.20 1.25
CA ILE A 89 -20.35 -15.91 1.89
C ILE A 89 -20.83 -17.31 2.32
N PRO A 90 -20.35 -18.41 1.72
CA PRO A 90 -20.86 -19.74 2.03
C PRO A 90 -20.55 -20.14 3.48
N ALA A 91 -21.48 -20.84 4.14
CA ALA A 91 -21.35 -21.24 5.54
C ALA A 91 -20.07 -22.05 5.82
N GLU A 92 -19.68 -22.92 4.90
CA GLU A 92 -18.45 -23.72 4.96
C GLU A 92 -17.16 -22.89 5.09
N TYR A 93 -17.12 -21.63 4.59
CA TYR A 93 -15.97 -20.74 4.77
C TYR A 93 -15.93 -20.14 6.17
N ARG A 94 -17.11 -19.86 6.74
CA ARG A 94 -17.24 -19.40 8.13
C ARG A 94 -16.85 -20.50 9.10
N GLU A 95 -17.28 -21.73 8.83
CA GLU A 95 -16.90 -22.92 9.59
C GLU A 95 -15.40 -23.18 9.49
N PHE A 96 -14.83 -23.11 8.28
CA PHE A 96 -13.39 -23.26 8.05
C PHE A 96 -12.56 -22.27 8.89
N VAL A 97 -12.88 -20.97 8.83
CA VAL A 97 -12.17 -19.96 9.62
C VAL A 97 -12.39 -20.17 11.13
N THR A 98 -13.57 -20.61 11.55
CA THR A 98 -13.83 -20.95 12.96
C THR A 98 -12.95 -22.11 13.42
N GLN A 99 -12.87 -23.18 12.62
CA GLN A 99 -12.04 -24.34 12.93
C GLN A 99 -10.55 -23.96 12.95
N LEU A 100 -10.10 -23.13 12.00
CA LEU A 100 -8.74 -22.61 11.99
C LEU A 100 -8.39 -21.89 13.31
N LEU A 101 -9.30 -21.04 13.82
CA LEU A 101 -9.10 -20.38 15.11
C LEU A 101 -9.04 -21.39 16.27
N VAL A 102 -9.93 -22.38 16.30
CA VAL A 102 -9.98 -23.43 17.32
C VAL A 102 -8.71 -24.27 17.33
N ASP A 103 -8.20 -24.65 16.15
CA ASP A 103 -6.96 -25.42 16.01
C ASP A 103 -5.73 -24.65 16.54
N HIS A 104 -5.84 -23.32 16.59
CA HIS A 104 -4.84 -22.42 17.18
C HIS A 104 -5.15 -22.02 18.63
N GLY A 105 -6.12 -22.67 19.28
CA GLY A 105 -6.50 -22.39 20.67
C GLY A 105 -7.22 -21.06 20.87
N ILE A 106 -7.77 -20.46 19.81
CA ILE A 106 -8.55 -19.22 19.89
C ILE A 106 -10.04 -19.57 19.94
N GLU A 107 -10.68 -19.23 21.06
CA GLU A 107 -12.10 -19.50 21.28
C GLU A 107 -13.00 -18.90 20.17
N PRO A 108 -14.05 -19.60 19.71
CA PRO A 108 -15.02 -19.02 18.77
C PRO A 108 -15.77 -17.81 19.35
N GLU A 109 -16.10 -16.82 18.51
CA GLU A 109 -17.02 -15.76 18.91
C GLU A 109 -18.47 -16.26 18.86
N ALA A 110 -19.29 -15.89 19.86
CA ALA A 110 -20.71 -16.23 19.90
C ALA A 110 -21.50 -15.68 18.69
N LYS A 111 -21.04 -14.56 18.12
CA LYS A 111 -21.57 -13.99 16.87
C LYS A 111 -20.41 -13.62 15.97
N GLN A 112 -20.33 -14.27 14.82
CA GLN A 112 -19.33 -13.97 13.81
C GLN A 112 -19.53 -12.56 13.24
N ARG A 113 -18.48 -11.75 13.29
CA ARG A 113 -18.45 -10.44 12.66
C ARG A 113 -18.17 -10.60 11.17
N THR A 114 -18.71 -9.69 10.36
CA THR A 114 -18.37 -9.58 8.94
C THR A 114 -17.91 -8.15 8.67
N GLY A 115 -16.83 -8.00 7.91
CA GLY A 115 -16.22 -6.70 7.59
C GLY A 115 -17.19 -5.78 6.85
N GLY A 116 -16.84 -4.50 6.78
CA GLY A 116 -17.46 -3.61 5.80
C GLY A 116 -17.05 -4.04 4.39
N SER A 117 -17.87 -3.70 3.39
CA SER A 117 -17.33 -3.60 2.04
C SER A 117 -16.60 -2.26 1.99
N MET A 118 -15.26 -2.26 2.03
CA MET A 118 -14.47 -1.04 1.76
C MET A 118 -14.71 -0.48 0.34
N LEU A 119 -15.59 -1.12 -0.44
CA LEU A 119 -15.79 -0.94 -1.88
C LEU A 119 -17.27 -0.66 -2.23
N SER A 120 -18.11 -0.28 -1.26
CA SER A 120 -19.52 0.05 -1.55
C SER A 120 -19.68 1.48 -2.07
N GLY A 121 -20.01 1.62 -3.35
CA GLY A 121 -20.64 2.83 -3.93
C GLY A 121 -19.92 4.17 -3.71
N ASP A 122 -20.71 5.19 -3.41
CA ASP A 122 -20.38 6.63 -3.42
C ASP A 122 -19.28 7.07 -2.43
N THR A 123 -18.84 6.18 -1.53
CA THR A 123 -17.81 6.48 -0.51
C THR A 123 -16.52 7.01 -1.13
N GLY A 124 -16.12 6.53 -2.32
CA GLY A 124 -14.92 7.04 -2.99
C GLY A 124 -15.02 8.52 -3.40
N ALA A 125 -16.21 8.96 -3.83
CA ALA A 125 -16.45 10.35 -4.22
C ALA A 125 -16.54 11.27 -2.98
N GLU A 126 -17.18 10.80 -1.91
CA GLU A 126 -17.25 11.53 -0.63
C GLU A 126 -15.85 11.72 -0.02
N LEU A 127 -15.03 10.66 0.01
CA LEU A 127 -13.65 10.75 0.49
C LEU A 127 -12.80 11.67 -0.38
N LEU A 128 -12.99 11.64 -1.70
CA LEU A 128 -12.30 12.55 -2.61
C LEU A 128 -12.68 14.01 -2.32
N GLN A 129 -13.97 14.30 -2.10
CA GLN A 129 -14.44 15.64 -1.79
C GLN A 129 -13.78 16.16 -0.50
N VAL A 130 -13.71 15.33 0.55
CA VAL A 130 -12.98 15.67 1.77
C VAL A 130 -11.50 15.90 1.47
N ALA A 131 -10.85 14.99 0.74
CA ALA A 131 -9.43 15.15 0.42
C ALA A 131 -9.13 16.46 -0.33
N MET A 132 -9.99 16.86 -1.26
CA MET A 132 -9.86 18.10 -2.04
C MET A 132 -10.18 19.38 -1.25
N SER A 133 -10.88 19.29 -0.10
CA SER A 133 -11.03 20.44 0.81
C SER A 133 -9.78 20.73 1.64
N HIS A 134 -8.81 19.81 1.65
CA HIS A 134 -7.50 19.97 2.27
C HIS A 134 -6.44 20.39 1.23
N PRO A 135 -5.31 21.00 1.65
CA PRO A 135 -4.25 21.47 0.76
C PRO A 135 -3.35 20.35 0.21
N ILE A 136 -3.92 19.18 -0.12
CA ILE A 136 -3.20 18.06 -0.70
C ILE A 136 -2.55 18.46 -2.04
N LYS A 137 -1.42 17.84 -2.35
CA LYS A 137 -0.64 18.07 -3.58
C LYS A 137 -0.59 16.87 -4.50
N LEU A 138 -1.28 15.79 -4.14
CA LEU A 138 -1.40 14.56 -4.92
C LEU A 138 -2.64 13.80 -4.47
N ILE A 139 -3.40 13.27 -5.43
CA ILE A 139 -4.38 12.21 -5.17
C ILE A 139 -3.99 10.96 -5.94
N ALA A 140 -3.82 9.83 -5.27
CA ALA A 140 -3.50 8.55 -5.89
C ALA A 140 -4.73 7.64 -5.91
N ASN A 141 -4.83 6.80 -6.94
CA ASN A 141 -5.78 5.70 -6.99
C ASN A 141 -5.08 4.38 -7.30
N ALA A 142 -5.37 3.36 -6.50
CA ALA A 142 -4.93 2.00 -6.75
C ALA A 142 -6.04 1.13 -7.38
N LEU A 143 -5.65 -0.06 -7.85
CA LEU A 143 -6.55 -1.12 -8.32
C LEU A 143 -7.46 -0.78 -9.53
N GLY A 144 -7.06 0.17 -10.38
CA GLY A 144 -7.80 0.46 -11.61
C GLY A 144 -7.45 1.79 -12.25
N VAL A 145 -8.12 2.08 -13.36
CA VAL A 145 -8.17 3.43 -13.91
C VAL A 145 -8.95 4.31 -12.93
N PRO A 146 -8.42 5.49 -12.54
CA PRO A 146 -9.17 6.44 -11.72
C PRO A 146 -10.51 6.76 -12.39
N PRO A 147 -11.59 6.89 -11.61
CA PRO A 147 -12.88 7.28 -12.18
C PRO A 147 -12.82 8.72 -12.72
N ASP A 148 -13.64 9.02 -13.72
CA ASP A 148 -13.65 10.33 -14.41
C ASP A 148 -13.77 11.51 -13.42
N TYR A 149 -14.62 11.38 -12.40
CA TYR A 149 -14.81 12.40 -11.37
C TYR A 149 -13.51 12.74 -10.60
N MET A 150 -12.59 11.78 -10.46
CA MET A 150 -11.31 12.00 -9.78
C MET A 150 -10.32 12.74 -10.69
N ILE A 151 -10.29 12.40 -11.98
CA ILE A 151 -9.48 13.11 -12.98
C ILE A 151 -9.98 14.55 -13.15
N GLU A 152 -11.29 14.75 -13.21
CA GLU A 152 -11.91 16.07 -13.30
C GLU A 152 -11.62 16.92 -12.07
N ALA A 153 -11.80 16.36 -10.85
CA ALA A 153 -11.50 17.07 -9.61
C ALA A 153 -10.01 17.47 -9.53
N GLY A 154 -9.09 16.57 -9.89
CA GLY A 154 -7.66 16.86 -9.93
C GLY A 154 -7.33 18.02 -10.86
N ARG A 155 -7.90 18.02 -12.07
CA ARG A 155 -7.75 19.13 -13.04
C ARG A 155 -8.31 20.44 -12.51
N GLU A 156 -9.51 20.43 -11.94
CA GLU A 156 -10.18 21.63 -11.41
C GLU A 156 -9.39 22.27 -10.26
N HIS A 157 -8.81 21.46 -9.37
CA HIS A 157 -8.09 21.92 -8.19
C HIS A 157 -6.58 22.10 -8.43
N GLY A 158 -6.08 21.75 -9.63
CA GLY A 158 -4.65 21.76 -9.94
C GLY A 158 -3.86 20.74 -9.10
N VAL A 159 -4.50 19.63 -8.72
CA VAL A 159 -3.90 18.54 -7.96
C VAL A 159 -3.63 17.35 -8.90
N PRO A 160 -2.36 16.96 -9.12
CA PRO A 160 -2.04 15.81 -9.96
C PRO A 160 -2.72 14.53 -9.49
N VAL A 161 -3.24 13.75 -10.44
CA VAL A 161 -3.79 12.41 -10.19
C VAL A 161 -2.74 11.36 -10.52
N ALA A 162 -2.46 10.48 -9.56
CA ALA A 162 -1.57 9.34 -9.74
C ALA A 162 -2.31 8.02 -9.85
N ALA A 163 -1.73 7.06 -10.56
CA ALA A 163 -2.26 5.71 -10.61
C ALA A 163 -1.18 4.63 -10.52
N LEU A 164 -1.47 3.56 -9.77
CA LEU A 164 -0.58 2.42 -9.63
C LEU A 164 -0.76 1.44 -10.80
N VAL A 165 0.36 0.94 -11.32
CA VAL A 165 0.40 -0.02 -12.43
C VAL A 165 1.36 -1.16 -12.13
N GLY A 166 0.94 -2.40 -12.44
CA GLY A 166 1.78 -3.60 -12.34
C GLY A 166 2.14 -4.23 -13.68
N ALA A 167 1.82 -3.55 -14.79
CA ALA A 167 2.12 -3.97 -16.17
C ALA A 167 2.09 -2.75 -17.10
N ARG A 168 2.87 -2.78 -18.19
CA ARG A 168 2.98 -1.67 -19.14
C ARG A 168 1.65 -1.32 -19.83
N GLU A 169 0.80 -2.30 -20.12
CA GLU A 169 -0.51 -2.07 -20.77
C GLU A 169 -1.46 -1.28 -19.87
N HIS A 170 -1.27 -1.37 -18.55
CA HIS A 170 -2.01 -0.54 -17.61
C HIS A 170 -1.55 0.91 -17.70
N ALA A 171 -0.24 1.17 -17.77
CA ALA A 171 0.31 2.52 -17.87
C ALA A 171 -0.23 3.28 -19.10
N VAL A 172 -0.26 2.62 -20.26
CA VAL A 172 -0.84 3.21 -21.48
C VAL A 172 -2.29 3.64 -21.27
N LYS A 173 -3.10 2.79 -20.63
CA LYS A 173 -4.51 3.11 -20.33
C LYS A 173 -4.65 4.26 -19.34
N GLN A 174 -3.79 4.34 -18.34
CA GLN A 174 -3.80 5.42 -17.35
C GLN A 174 -3.46 6.77 -17.99
N VAL A 175 -2.43 6.81 -18.83
CA VAL A 175 -2.05 8.03 -19.55
C VAL A 175 -3.16 8.48 -20.50
N GLN A 176 -3.79 7.54 -21.21
CA GLN A 176 -4.96 7.84 -22.06
C GLN A 176 -6.16 8.39 -21.28
N ALA A 177 -6.31 8.00 -20.02
CA ALA A 177 -7.35 8.51 -19.12
C ALA A 177 -7.02 9.90 -18.53
N GLY A 178 -5.79 10.40 -18.73
CA GLY A 178 -5.36 11.70 -18.22
C GLY A 178 -4.73 11.67 -16.83
N VAL A 179 -4.16 10.54 -16.42
CA VAL A 179 -3.33 10.44 -15.20
C VAL A 179 -2.02 11.23 -15.37
N ASP A 180 -1.63 11.99 -14.35
CA ASP A 180 -0.47 12.90 -14.36
C ASP A 180 0.83 12.26 -13.85
N LEU A 181 0.72 11.15 -13.11
CA LEU A 181 1.85 10.46 -12.48
C LEU A 181 1.61 8.94 -12.44
N ILE A 182 2.58 8.15 -12.91
CA ILE A 182 2.49 6.69 -12.85
C ILE A 182 3.32 6.16 -11.70
N ILE A 183 2.75 5.25 -10.90
CA ILE A 183 3.47 4.50 -9.87
C ILE A 183 3.64 3.07 -10.39
N ALA A 184 4.80 2.75 -10.93
CA ALA A 184 5.11 1.44 -11.48
C ALA A 184 5.55 0.50 -10.35
N GLN A 185 4.67 -0.43 -9.98
CA GLN A 185 4.78 -1.26 -8.79
C GLN A 185 5.16 -2.71 -9.14
N GLY A 186 6.42 -3.05 -8.88
CA GLY A 186 6.94 -4.40 -9.03
C GLY A 186 6.33 -5.40 -8.03
N THR A 187 6.38 -6.68 -8.38
CA THR A 187 5.83 -7.81 -7.60
C THR A 187 6.48 -7.99 -6.22
N GLU A 188 7.61 -7.34 -5.98
CA GLU A 188 8.29 -7.26 -4.69
C GLU A 188 7.54 -6.38 -3.68
N ALA A 189 6.60 -5.54 -4.12
CA ALA A 189 5.80 -4.67 -3.26
C ALA A 189 4.90 -5.46 -2.28
N GLY A 190 4.67 -4.87 -1.10
CA GLY A 190 3.66 -5.35 -0.16
C GLY A 190 2.24 -5.00 -0.63
N GLY A 191 1.24 -5.76 -0.17
CA GLY A 191 -0.14 -5.53 -0.57
C GLY A 191 -0.42 -6.00 -2.00
N HIS A 192 -1.51 -5.51 -2.61
CA HIS A 192 -1.87 -5.88 -3.98
C HIS A 192 -0.82 -5.41 -4.97
N CYS A 193 -0.28 -6.33 -5.76
CA CYS A 193 0.73 -6.05 -6.77
C CYS A 193 0.65 -6.98 -7.99
N GLY A 194 1.24 -6.53 -9.09
CA GLY A 194 1.40 -7.31 -10.32
C GLY A 194 2.41 -8.45 -10.18
N GLU A 195 2.78 -9.05 -11.31
CA GLU A 195 3.67 -10.21 -11.36
C GLU A 195 5.08 -9.86 -11.85
N VAL A 196 5.23 -8.74 -12.53
CA VAL A 196 6.50 -8.27 -13.09
C VAL A 196 7.35 -7.65 -11.99
N THR A 197 8.64 -7.98 -11.94
CA THR A 197 9.59 -7.44 -10.95
C THR A 197 9.96 -5.99 -11.24
N THR A 198 10.31 -5.20 -10.23
CA THR A 198 10.68 -3.78 -10.36
C THR A 198 11.76 -3.55 -11.42
N MET A 199 12.82 -4.36 -11.43
CA MET A 199 13.92 -4.24 -12.42
C MET A 199 13.45 -4.31 -13.88
N VAL A 200 12.38 -5.07 -14.15
CA VAL A 200 11.82 -5.28 -15.50
C VAL A 200 10.70 -4.29 -15.78
N LEU A 201 9.82 -4.06 -14.79
CA LEU A 201 8.61 -3.26 -14.97
C LEU A 201 8.90 -1.78 -15.24
N ILE A 202 9.87 -1.19 -14.53
CA ILE A 202 10.16 0.25 -14.64
C ILE A 202 10.51 0.66 -16.07
N PRO A 203 11.52 0.08 -16.74
CA PRO A 203 11.85 0.46 -18.11
C PRO A 203 10.74 0.15 -19.10
N GLU A 204 10.03 -0.98 -18.97
CA GLU A 204 8.91 -1.32 -19.86
C GLU A 204 7.77 -0.31 -19.77
N VAL A 205 7.45 0.18 -18.57
CA VAL A 205 6.41 1.19 -18.36
C VAL A 205 6.83 2.52 -18.99
N ILE A 206 8.07 2.96 -18.75
CA ILE A 206 8.59 4.24 -19.28
C ILE A 206 8.59 4.23 -20.81
N GLU A 207 9.06 3.15 -21.43
CA GLU A 207 9.08 2.99 -22.88
C GLU A 207 7.65 2.95 -23.46
N ALA A 208 6.74 2.22 -22.81
CA ALA A 208 5.36 2.08 -23.30
C ALA A 208 4.56 3.39 -23.30
N ILE A 209 4.91 4.36 -22.45
CA ILE A 209 4.27 5.67 -22.39
C ILE A 209 5.10 6.78 -23.04
N ASP A 210 6.26 6.46 -23.64
CA ASP A 210 7.17 7.40 -24.29
C ASP A 210 7.48 8.65 -23.44
N GLY A 211 7.65 8.45 -22.12
CA GLY A 211 7.90 9.52 -21.17
C GLY A 211 6.77 10.57 -21.02
N ALA A 212 5.54 10.25 -21.45
CA ALA A 212 4.40 11.17 -21.41
C ALA A 212 4.13 11.79 -20.03
N VAL A 213 4.40 11.04 -18.96
CA VAL A 213 4.26 11.46 -17.57
C VAL A 213 5.38 10.88 -16.71
N PRO A 214 5.76 11.53 -15.60
CA PRO A 214 6.74 10.98 -14.66
C PRO A 214 6.32 9.61 -14.10
N VAL A 215 7.32 8.76 -13.87
CA VAL A 215 7.15 7.43 -13.29
C VAL A 215 7.87 7.34 -11.95
N LEU A 216 7.16 7.03 -10.88
CA LEU A 216 7.75 6.62 -9.60
C LEU A 216 7.90 5.10 -9.57
N ALA A 217 9.07 4.62 -9.16
CA ALA A 217 9.28 3.20 -8.95
C ALA A 217 8.75 2.75 -7.59
N ALA A 218 8.04 1.63 -7.55
CA ALA A 218 7.54 1.01 -6.33
C ALA A 218 7.85 -0.49 -6.31
N GLY A 219 8.03 -1.05 -5.11
CA GLY A 219 8.27 -2.47 -4.89
C GLY A 219 9.75 -2.79 -4.64
N GLY A 220 10.03 -3.39 -3.49
CA GLY A 220 11.39 -3.77 -3.08
C GLY A 220 12.30 -2.62 -2.65
N ILE A 221 11.88 -1.36 -2.77
CA ILE A 221 12.69 -0.18 -2.42
C ILE A 221 12.52 0.16 -0.93
N VAL A 222 13.57 -0.09 -0.15
CA VAL A 222 13.63 0.20 1.29
C VAL A 222 14.96 0.87 1.71
N THR A 223 15.81 1.20 0.74
CA THR A 223 17.10 1.88 0.94
C THR A 223 17.38 2.85 -0.20
N GLY A 224 18.24 3.85 0.04
CA GLY A 224 18.65 4.84 -0.96
C GLY A 224 19.33 4.24 -2.18
N ARG A 225 20.11 3.16 -2.02
CA ARG A 225 20.80 2.47 -3.12
C ARG A 225 19.82 1.78 -4.09
N GLN A 226 18.72 1.24 -3.57
CA GLN A 226 17.66 0.66 -4.39
C GLN A 226 16.90 1.75 -5.14
N MET A 227 16.68 2.89 -4.50
CA MET A 227 16.13 4.08 -5.17
C MET A 227 17.06 4.61 -6.26
N ALA A 228 18.37 4.69 -6.02
CA ALA A 228 19.35 5.09 -7.04
C ALA A 228 19.35 4.14 -8.24
N ALA A 229 19.24 2.84 -8.01
CA ALA A 229 19.09 1.85 -9.09
C ALA A 229 17.80 2.10 -9.89
N ALA A 230 16.68 2.39 -9.23
CA ALA A 230 15.42 2.70 -9.91
C ALA A 230 15.47 3.99 -10.73
N VAL A 231 16.14 5.03 -10.22
CA VAL A 231 16.36 6.28 -10.97
C VAL A 231 17.28 6.03 -12.17
N ALA A 232 18.30 5.17 -12.04
CA ALA A 232 19.13 4.76 -13.16
C ALA A 232 18.35 3.97 -14.24
N LEU A 233 17.25 3.31 -13.88
CA LEU A 233 16.30 2.69 -14.82
C LEU A 233 15.35 3.71 -15.49
N GLY A 234 15.44 4.99 -15.13
CA GLY A 234 14.64 6.09 -15.70
C GLY A 234 13.49 6.59 -14.82
N ALA A 235 13.30 6.06 -13.61
CA ALA A 235 12.26 6.56 -12.70
C ALA A 235 12.59 7.98 -12.21
N ALA A 236 11.56 8.80 -12.02
CA ALA A 236 11.70 10.15 -11.45
C ALA A 236 11.98 10.14 -9.94
N GLY A 237 11.62 9.04 -9.26
CA GLY A 237 11.74 8.88 -7.82
C GLY A 237 11.24 7.53 -7.36
N ALA A 238 10.99 7.38 -6.06
CA ALA A 238 10.49 6.15 -5.47
C ALA A 238 9.19 6.38 -4.70
N TRP A 239 8.27 5.43 -4.83
CA TRP A 239 7.09 5.26 -3.99
C TRP A 239 7.29 4.06 -3.07
N THR A 240 7.28 4.32 -1.77
CA THR A 240 7.70 3.38 -0.73
C THR A 240 6.59 3.16 0.28
N GLY A 241 6.43 1.92 0.74
CA GLY A 241 5.41 1.55 1.72
C GLY A 241 6.00 0.76 2.88
N SER A 242 6.57 -0.41 2.59
CA SER A 242 7.02 -1.34 3.65
C SER A 242 8.07 -0.76 4.59
N VAL A 243 9.00 0.06 4.11
CA VAL A 243 10.07 0.63 4.94
C VAL A 243 9.54 1.45 6.12
N TRP A 244 8.33 1.98 6.00
CA TRP A 244 7.70 2.79 7.03
C TRP A 244 7.04 1.97 8.14
N LEU A 245 6.80 0.67 7.92
CA LEU A 245 6.04 -0.17 8.86
C LEU A 245 6.77 -0.47 10.17
N THR A 246 8.09 -0.27 10.20
CA THR A 246 8.95 -0.49 11.36
C THR A 246 9.53 0.81 11.92
N THR A 247 8.98 1.97 11.56
CA THR A 247 9.41 3.24 12.17
C THR A 247 8.74 3.48 13.52
N GLU A 248 9.32 4.36 14.33
CA GLU A 248 8.78 4.70 15.66
C GLU A 248 7.36 5.30 15.59
N GLU A 249 7.07 6.02 14.51
CA GLU A 249 5.79 6.67 14.24
C GLU A 249 4.72 5.69 13.76
N ALA A 250 5.09 4.49 13.30
CA ALA A 250 4.14 3.56 12.71
C ALA A 250 3.21 2.94 13.77
N GLU A 251 1.91 2.90 13.47
CA GLU A 251 0.90 2.27 14.33
C GLU A 251 0.90 0.73 14.26
N THR A 252 1.87 0.12 13.57
CA THR A 252 1.99 -1.32 13.40
C THR A 252 2.10 -2.01 14.77
N ALA A 253 1.28 -3.04 14.99
CA ALA A 253 1.26 -3.76 16.27
C ALA A 253 2.67 -4.27 16.66
N PRO A 254 3.08 -4.17 17.94
CA PRO A 254 4.45 -4.51 18.36
C PRO A 254 4.90 -5.93 17.96
N HIS A 255 4.02 -6.92 18.08
CA HIS A 255 4.33 -8.29 17.65
C HIS A 255 4.61 -8.37 16.14
N THR A 256 3.80 -7.70 15.33
CA THR A 256 3.96 -7.63 13.88
C THR A 256 5.26 -6.95 13.50
N VAL A 257 5.65 -5.87 14.19
CA VAL A 257 6.96 -5.23 14.04
C VAL A 257 8.08 -6.25 14.31
N GLN A 258 8.05 -6.96 15.44
CA GLN A 258 9.07 -7.98 15.75
C GLN A 258 9.16 -9.07 14.67
N LYS A 259 8.01 -9.53 14.16
CA LYS A 259 7.95 -10.49 13.06
C LYS A 259 8.59 -9.94 11.78
N MET A 260 8.38 -8.66 11.45
CA MET A 260 9.04 -8.00 10.31
C MET A 260 10.56 -7.88 10.52
N LEU A 261 11.00 -7.47 11.72
CA LEU A 261 12.43 -7.32 12.02
C LEU A 261 13.22 -8.63 11.92
N ALA A 262 12.55 -9.76 12.17
CA ALA A 262 13.12 -11.10 12.06
C ALA A 262 12.99 -11.72 10.66
N ALA A 263 12.17 -11.15 9.78
CA ALA A 263 11.86 -11.71 8.47
C ALA A 263 13.00 -11.48 7.46
N THR A 264 13.11 -12.38 6.49
CA THR A 264 13.97 -12.27 5.32
C THR A 264 13.14 -12.00 4.06
N SER A 265 13.80 -11.76 2.92
CA SER A 265 13.10 -11.59 1.63
C SER A 265 12.29 -12.82 1.17
N ARG A 266 12.51 -13.99 1.80
CA ARG A 266 11.80 -15.24 1.54
C ARG A 266 10.55 -15.42 2.39
N ASP A 267 10.40 -14.64 3.46
CA ASP A 267 9.31 -14.79 4.43
C ASP A 267 8.07 -13.95 4.06
N THR A 268 7.88 -13.71 2.77
CA THR A 268 6.68 -13.08 2.22
C THR A 268 6.10 -13.91 1.09
N VAL A 269 4.78 -13.92 0.97
CA VAL A 269 4.03 -14.68 -0.04
C VAL A 269 2.96 -13.81 -0.67
N ARG A 270 2.75 -13.98 -1.99
CA ARG A 270 1.56 -13.44 -2.67
C ARG A 270 0.42 -14.42 -2.47
N SER A 271 -0.60 -14.02 -1.71
CA SER A 271 -1.77 -14.85 -1.41
C SER A 271 -3.05 -14.02 -1.55
N ALA A 272 -4.13 -14.68 -1.97
CA ALA A 272 -5.46 -14.07 -1.99
C ALA A 272 -6.24 -14.27 -0.69
N GLY A 273 -5.70 -15.03 0.29
CA GLY A 273 -6.39 -15.43 1.51
C GLY A 273 -6.87 -14.30 2.44
N ARG A 274 -6.40 -13.06 2.26
CA ARG A 274 -6.85 -11.90 3.06
C ARG A 274 -7.92 -11.05 2.36
N THR A 275 -7.93 -11.00 1.03
CA THR A 275 -8.77 -10.04 0.29
C THR A 275 -9.53 -10.63 -0.89
N GLY A 276 -9.16 -11.82 -1.35
CA GLY A 276 -9.71 -12.44 -2.56
C GLY A 276 -9.02 -12.00 -3.85
N LYS A 277 -8.01 -11.14 -3.74
CA LYS A 277 -7.09 -10.78 -4.82
C LYS A 277 -5.65 -10.99 -4.34
N PRO A 278 -4.72 -11.47 -5.19
CA PRO A 278 -3.32 -11.65 -4.80
C PRO A 278 -2.73 -10.37 -4.19
N ALA A 279 -2.26 -10.49 -2.96
CA ALA A 279 -1.56 -9.45 -2.23
C ALA A 279 -0.36 -10.06 -1.49
N ARG A 280 0.77 -9.36 -1.47
CA ARG A 280 1.98 -9.81 -0.77
C ARG A 280 1.92 -9.45 0.70
N GLN A 281 2.18 -10.44 1.54
CA GLN A 281 2.14 -10.34 2.99
C GLN A 281 3.17 -11.28 3.63
N LEU A 282 3.45 -11.09 4.92
CA LEU A 282 4.26 -12.02 5.71
C LEU A 282 3.67 -13.43 5.67
N VAL A 283 4.54 -14.43 5.56
CA VAL A 283 4.15 -15.84 5.72
C VAL A 283 3.64 -16.07 7.15
N SER A 284 2.58 -16.87 7.27
CA SER A 284 1.90 -17.21 8.52
C SER A 284 1.05 -18.46 8.33
N GLU A 285 0.58 -19.06 9.42
CA GLU A 285 -0.38 -20.17 9.33
C GLU A 285 -1.73 -19.70 8.73
N TRP A 286 -2.05 -18.40 8.83
CA TRP A 286 -3.17 -17.83 8.08
C TRP A 286 -2.96 -17.93 6.57
N THR A 287 -1.79 -17.55 6.05
CA THR A 287 -1.52 -17.61 4.60
C THR A 287 -1.52 -19.03 4.08
N ASP A 288 -1.03 -19.97 4.89
CA ASP A 288 -0.88 -21.38 4.52
C ASP A 288 -2.23 -22.09 4.44
N ALA A 289 -3.19 -21.67 5.28
CA ALA A 289 -4.58 -22.15 5.26
C ALA A 289 -5.31 -21.90 3.93
N TRP A 290 -4.81 -20.97 3.10
CA TRP A 290 -5.41 -20.62 1.81
C TRP A 290 -4.61 -21.14 0.60
N LEU A 291 -3.56 -21.94 0.82
CA LEU A 291 -2.79 -22.59 -0.24
C LEU A 291 -3.48 -23.87 -0.72
N PRO A 292 -3.21 -24.35 -1.96
CA PRO A 292 -3.75 -25.60 -2.48
C PRO A 292 -3.03 -26.82 -1.87
N ASN A 293 -3.17 -27.03 -0.56
CA ASN A 293 -2.60 -28.15 0.20
C ASN A 293 -3.72 -28.94 0.93
N GLN A 294 -3.36 -30.04 1.59
CA GLN A 294 -4.32 -30.83 2.36
C GLN A 294 -4.83 -29.98 3.55
N GLY A 295 -6.15 -29.73 3.58
CA GLY A 295 -6.78 -28.88 4.60
C GLY A 295 -6.89 -27.40 4.21
N GLY A 296 -6.25 -26.97 3.12
CA GLY A 296 -6.37 -25.60 2.61
C GLY A 296 -7.65 -25.35 1.82
N ARG A 297 -8.04 -24.07 1.70
CA ARG A 297 -9.23 -23.62 0.96
C ARG A 297 -8.86 -22.62 -0.13
N GLN A 298 -9.51 -22.69 -1.29
CA GLN A 298 -9.43 -21.63 -2.29
C GLN A 298 -10.06 -20.34 -1.74
N PRO A 299 -9.41 -19.16 -1.82
CA PRO A 299 -10.00 -17.90 -1.37
C PRO A 299 -11.27 -17.53 -2.15
N LEU A 300 -12.22 -16.90 -1.45
CA LEU A 300 -13.35 -16.23 -2.09
C LEU A 300 -12.87 -15.04 -2.94
N PRO A 301 -13.62 -14.57 -3.94
CA PRO A 301 -13.30 -13.34 -4.66
C PRO A 301 -13.45 -12.09 -3.76
N LEU A 302 -12.87 -10.98 -4.21
CA LEU A 302 -13.09 -9.65 -3.62
C LEU A 302 -14.52 -9.16 -3.94
N PRO A 303 -15.31 -8.66 -2.97
CA PRO A 303 -14.94 -8.33 -1.59
C PRO A 303 -15.21 -9.42 -0.55
N LEU A 304 -15.84 -10.55 -0.93
CA LEU A 304 -16.33 -11.58 0.01
C LEU A 304 -15.23 -12.12 0.94
N GLN A 305 -14.03 -12.38 0.40
CA GLN A 305 -12.90 -12.83 1.22
C GLN A 305 -12.45 -11.78 2.22
N ASN A 306 -12.41 -10.50 1.83
CA ASN A 306 -12.04 -9.42 2.75
C ASN A 306 -13.09 -9.26 3.86
N MET A 307 -14.37 -9.34 3.52
CA MET A 307 -15.47 -9.29 4.47
C MET A 307 -15.40 -10.44 5.49
N LEU A 308 -15.00 -11.64 5.06
CA LEU A 308 -14.76 -12.78 5.94
C LEU A 308 -13.49 -12.61 6.81
N ALA A 309 -12.38 -12.23 6.19
CA ALA A 309 -11.05 -12.27 6.80
C ALA A 309 -10.75 -11.08 7.72
N GLU A 310 -11.16 -9.86 7.35
CA GLU A 310 -10.70 -8.64 8.02
C GLU A 310 -11.09 -8.57 9.52
N PRO A 311 -12.33 -8.87 9.95
CA PRO A 311 -12.65 -8.88 11.37
C PRO A 311 -11.86 -9.93 12.15
N VAL A 312 -11.57 -11.07 11.51
CA VAL A 312 -10.83 -12.18 12.11
C VAL A 312 -9.36 -11.81 12.28
N ILE A 313 -8.74 -11.25 11.24
CA ILE A 313 -7.35 -10.78 11.31
C ILE A 313 -7.20 -9.67 12.37
N ARG A 314 -8.11 -8.70 12.44
CA ARG A 314 -8.07 -7.68 13.50
C ARG A 314 -8.12 -8.30 14.90
N ARG A 315 -8.95 -9.33 15.09
CA ARG A 315 -9.02 -10.07 16.35
C ARG A 315 -7.72 -10.82 16.63
N VAL A 316 -7.15 -11.49 15.62
CA VAL A 316 -5.85 -12.16 15.71
C VAL A 316 -4.76 -11.17 16.11
N ASP A 317 -4.70 -9.97 15.51
CA ASP A 317 -3.70 -8.95 15.81
C ASP A 317 -3.80 -8.50 17.29
N VAL A 318 -5.02 -8.29 17.80
CA VAL A 318 -5.24 -7.94 19.22
C VAL A 318 -4.76 -9.04 20.15
N LEU A 319 -5.11 -10.31 19.86
CA LEU A 319 -4.70 -11.45 20.69
C LEU A 319 -3.19 -11.71 20.60
N ALA A 320 -2.59 -11.54 19.43
CA ALA A 320 -1.15 -11.68 19.20
C ALA A 320 -0.36 -10.62 20.00
N ALA A 321 -0.86 -9.39 20.05
CA ALA A 321 -0.31 -8.32 20.87
C ALA A 321 -0.41 -8.61 22.39
N GLN A 322 -1.38 -9.42 22.81
CA GLN A 322 -1.53 -9.90 24.19
C GLN A 322 -0.70 -11.17 24.49
N GLY A 323 0.06 -11.69 23.52
CA GLY A 323 0.94 -12.84 23.70
C GLY A 323 0.30 -14.20 23.43
N HIS A 324 -0.88 -14.26 22.80
CA HIS A 324 -1.54 -15.54 22.50
C HIS A 324 -0.77 -16.31 21.41
N PRO A 325 -0.21 -17.50 21.69
CA PRO A 325 0.72 -18.18 20.78
C PRO A 325 0.09 -18.54 19.43
N GLY A 326 -1.14 -19.08 19.43
CA GLY A 326 -1.83 -19.39 18.18
C GLY A 326 -2.25 -18.15 17.38
N ALA A 327 -2.42 -17.00 18.03
CA ALA A 327 -2.71 -15.76 17.31
C ALA A 327 -1.43 -15.21 16.67
N GLN A 328 -0.29 -15.33 17.35
CA GLN A 328 1.03 -14.99 16.79
C GLN A 328 1.39 -15.85 15.58
N ALA A 329 1.01 -17.13 15.59
CA ALA A 329 1.18 -18.03 14.44
C ALA A 329 0.33 -17.60 13.22
N LEU A 330 -0.91 -17.18 13.45
CA LEU A 330 -1.83 -16.67 12.42
C LEU A 330 -1.51 -15.24 11.96
N ALA A 331 -0.85 -14.42 12.79
CA ALA A 331 -0.63 -13.01 12.51
C ALA A 331 0.15 -12.81 11.20
N THR A 332 -0.40 -11.96 10.33
CA THR A 332 0.19 -11.60 9.03
C THR A 332 -0.07 -10.13 8.73
N TYR A 333 0.78 -9.55 7.89
CA TYR A 333 0.67 -8.15 7.51
C TYR A 333 1.21 -7.92 6.10
N PHE A 334 0.65 -6.95 5.39
CA PHE A 334 1.12 -6.57 4.06
C PHE A 334 2.53 -5.98 4.14
N VAL A 335 3.50 -6.66 3.53
CA VAL A 335 4.89 -6.21 3.48
C VAL A 335 5.57 -6.77 2.24
N GLY A 336 6.46 -5.98 1.65
CA GLY A 336 7.23 -6.34 0.47
C GLY A 336 8.47 -7.17 0.81
N GLN A 337 9.11 -7.69 -0.23
CA GLN A 337 10.34 -8.51 -0.09
C GLN A 337 11.53 -7.72 0.45
N GLY A 338 11.47 -6.39 0.45
CA GLY A 338 12.44 -5.53 1.12
C GLY A 338 12.48 -5.69 2.64
N VAL A 339 11.52 -6.41 3.25
CA VAL A 339 11.46 -6.64 4.70
C VAL A 339 12.76 -7.18 5.30
N GLY A 340 13.52 -7.98 4.55
CA GLY A 340 14.82 -8.49 5.00
C GLY A 340 15.92 -7.44 5.25
N LEU A 341 15.69 -6.18 4.84
CA LEU A 341 16.58 -5.05 5.13
C LEU A 341 16.04 -4.14 6.24
N MET A 342 14.82 -4.39 6.74
CA MET A 342 14.16 -3.65 7.82
C MET A 342 14.49 -4.31 9.16
N ASN A 343 15.72 -4.14 9.65
CA ASN A 343 16.25 -4.92 10.78
C ASN A 343 16.33 -4.17 12.12
N LYS A 344 15.87 -2.91 12.16
CA LYS A 344 15.85 -2.10 13.38
C LYS A 344 14.72 -1.07 13.34
N VAL A 345 14.05 -0.86 14.48
CA VAL A 345 13.14 0.27 14.68
C VAL A 345 13.94 1.56 14.73
N LYS A 346 13.52 2.55 13.94
CA LYS A 346 14.15 3.87 13.91
C LYS A 346 13.13 4.97 13.56
N PRO A 347 13.36 6.23 13.92
CA PRO A 347 12.51 7.34 13.51
C PRO A 347 12.39 7.44 11.98
N ALA A 348 11.23 7.80 11.44
CA ALA A 348 11.05 7.98 10.00
C ALA A 348 12.01 9.03 9.41
N ARG A 349 12.31 10.10 10.16
CA ARG A 349 13.33 11.09 9.77
C ARG A 349 14.73 10.48 9.60
N GLU A 350 15.07 9.46 10.38
CA GLU A 350 16.36 8.76 10.27
C GLU A 350 16.38 7.88 9.01
N VAL A 351 15.26 7.18 8.72
CA VAL A 351 15.10 6.44 7.46
C VAL A 351 15.29 7.37 6.25
N VAL A 352 14.66 8.55 6.25
CA VAL A 352 14.81 9.53 5.15
C VAL A 352 16.26 9.97 4.98
N ARG A 353 16.95 10.29 6.09
CA ARG A 353 18.38 10.64 6.07
C ARG A 353 19.23 9.51 5.51
N GLU A 354 19.02 8.28 5.96
CA GLU A 354 19.73 7.10 5.45
C GLU A 354 19.46 6.88 3.96
N PHE A 355 18.23 7.12 3.48
CA PHE A 355 17.90 7.08 2.06
C PHE A 355 18.76 8.07 1.25
N ILE A 356 18.91 9.30 1.73
CA ILE A 356 19.72 10.32 1.08
C ILE A 356 21.20 9.90 1.06
N GLU A 357 21.73 9.43 2.20
CA GLU A 357 23.13 9.00 2.33
C GLU A 357 23.45 7.78 1.43
N ASP A 358 22.60 6.75 1.46
CA ASP A 358 22.74 5.56 0.63
C ASP A 358 22.61 5.89 -0.87
N TYR A 359 21.70 6.82 -1.21
CA TYR A 359 21.50 7.26 -2.60
C TYR A 359 22.76 7.96 -3.11
N LEU A 360 23.31 8.92 -2.36
CA LEU A 360 24.54 9.62 -2.72
C LEU A 360 25.71 8.65 -2.92
N ALA A 361 25.92 7.73 -1.98
CA ALA A 361 26.97 6.73 -2.07
C ALA A 361 26.79 5.78 -3.29
N ALA A 362 25.56 5.44 -3.64
CA ALA A 362 25.26 4.63 -4.82
C ALA A 362 25.53 5.41 -6.12
N THR A 363 25.17 6.69 -6.17
CA THR A 363 25.45 7.54 -7.35
C THR A 363 26.94 7.76 -7.57
N GLU A 364 27.71 7.96 -6.50
CA GLU A 364 29.18 8.07 -6.61
C GLU A 364 29.79 6.76 -7.14
N ARG A 365 29.32 5.61 -6.65
CA ARG A 365 29.74 4.30 -7.16
C ARG A 365 29.41 4.11 -8.63
N LEU A 366 28.23 4.56 -9.08
CA LEU A 366 27.83 4.49 -10.48
C LEU A 366 28.72 5.37 -11.36
N SER A 367 29.01 6.62 -10.94
CA SER A 367 29.91 7.51 -11.66
C SER A 367 31.32 6.90 -11.81
N ASN A 368 31.82 6.24 -10.77
CA ASN A 368 33.14 5.59 -10.79
C ASN A 368 33.16 4.24 -11.52
N SER A 369 32.04 3.79 -12.10
CA SER A 369 31.96 2.51 -12.83
C SER A 369 32.35 2.61 -14.30
N LEU A 370 32.47 3.83 -14.83
CA LEU A 370 32.95 4.10 -16.18
C LEU A 370 34.39 4.67 -16.10
N PRO A 371 35.26 4.36 -17.07
CA PRO A 371 36.57 5.01 -17.16
C PRO A 371 36.41 6.51 -17.46
N ASP A 372 37.35 7.31 -16.96
CA ASP A 372 37.45 8.76 -17.19
C ASP A 372 37.49 9.15 -18.68
#